data_AF-A0AAW5FLB2-F1
#
_entry.id   AF-A0AAW5FLB2-F1
#
_cell.length_a   1.000
_cell.length_b   1.000
_cell.length_c   1.000
_cell.angle_alpha   90.00
_cell.angle_beta   90.00
_cell.angle_gamma   90.00
#
_symmetry.space_group_name_H-M   'P 1'
#
loop_
_entity.id
_entity.type
_entity.pdbx_description
1 polymer ?
#
loop_
_entity_poly.entity_id
_entity_poly.type
_entity_poly.pdbx_seq_one_letter_code
_entity_poly.pdbx_strand_id
1 'polypeptide(L)'
;MQKLIDDDLTCSAGATTTMVVYCAHNCDTEFETEVEELECGAGQIVCLECDGSGRCLFPPEMVGGELACVDCKGTGRQLVSI
;
A
#
# COMPACT_ATOMS: atom_id res chain seq x y z
N MET A 1 10.16 -1.22 38.74
CA MET A 1 10.52 -1.10 37.31
C MET A 1 10.01 -2.35 36.60
N GLN A 2 8.75 -2.36 36.20
CA GLN A 2 8.14 -3.44 35.44
C GLN A 2 7.41 -2.76 34.28
N LYS A 3 7.86 -3.05 33.05
CA LYS A 3 7.40 -2.41 31.82
C LYS A 3 5.92 -2.70 31.60
N LEU A 4 5.12 -1.64 31.47
CA LEU A 4 3.83 -1.68 30.79
C LEU A 4 4.16 -1.91 29.30
N ILE A 5 3.82 -3.09 28.80
CA ILE A 5 3.67 -3.32 27.36
C ILE A 5 2.16 -3.22 27.17
N ASP A 6 1.73 -2.10 26.61
CA ASP A 6 0.35 -1.92 26.18
C ASP A 6 0.13 -2.84 24.96
N ASP A 7 -0.33 -4.07 25.22
CA ASP A 7 -0.81 -5.05 24.23
C ASP A 7 -2.20 -4.64 23.69
N ASP A 8 -2.33 -3.40 23.23
CA ASP A 8 -3.53 -2.92 22.55
C ASP A 8 -3.15 -2.25 21.23
N LEU A 9 -2.45 -3.02 20.38
CA LEU A 9 -2.36 -2.73 18.94
C LEU A 9 -3.70 -3.09 18.29
N THR A 10 -4.79 -2.49 18.76
CA THR A 10 -5.97 -2.34 17.94
C THR A 10 -5.57 -1.37 16.84
N CYS A 11 -5.23 -1.89 15.65
CA CYS A 11 -5.11 -1.08 14.44
C CYS A 11 -6.46 -0.39 14.24
N SER A 12 -6.65 0.81 14.81
CA SER A 12 -7.74 1.68 14.40
C SER A 12 -7.56 1.87 12.91
N ALA A 13 -8.56 1.47 12.12
CA ALA A 13 -8.55 1.75 10.69
C ALA A 13 -8.21 3.24 10.53
N GLY A 14 -7.08 3.52 9.87
CA GLY A 14 -6.57 4.87 9.72
C GLY A 14 -7.65 5.75 9.10
N ALA A 15 -7.68 7.04 9.48
CA ALA A 15 -8.59 7.97 8.82
C ALA A 15 -8.36 7.89 7.29
N THR A 16 -9.43 7.68 6.53
CA THR A 16 -9.34 7.62 5.07
C THR A 16 -9.66 8.99 4.49
N THR A 17 -8.77 9.51 3.63
CA THR A 17 -8.97 10.80 2.95
C THR A 17 -8.71 10.65 1.46
N THR A 18 -9.55 11.28 0.63
CA THR A 18 -9.31 11.36 -0.82
C THR A 18 -8.19 12.36 -1.12
N MET A 19 -7.15 11.92 -1.81
CA MET A 19 -6.00 12.74 -2.19
C MET A 19 -5.57 12.44 -3.63
N VAL A 20 -4.88 13.40 -4.25
CA VAL A 20 -4.16 13.16 -5.51
C VAL A 20 -2.79 12.58 -5.16
N VAL A 21 -2.54 11.36 -5.59
CA VAL A 21 -1.21 10.74 -5.54
C VAL A 21 -0.53 10.84 -6.90
N TYR A 22 0.79 10.93 -6.89
CA TYR A 22 1.60 10.95 -8.10
C TYR A 22 2.22 9.57 -8.32
N CYS A 23 1.78 8.88 -9.36
CA CYS A 23 2.17 7.50 -9.67
C CYS A 23 3.13 7.40 -10.87
N ALA A 24 3.51 6.16 -11.19
CA ALA A 24 4.56 5.77 -12.14
C ALA A 24 5.99 6.16 -11.71
N HIS A 25 7.00 5.56 -12.36
CA HIS A 25 8.42 5.80 -12.04
C HIS A 25 8.87 7.26 -12.23
N ASN A 26 8.13 8.05 -13.00
CA ASN A 26 8.41 9.47 -13.21
C ASN A 26 7.67 10.40 -12.23
N CYS A 27 6.72 9.89 -11.43
CA CYS A 27 5.93 10.69 -10.49
C CYS A 27 5.21 11.91 -11.11
N ASP A 28 4.86 11.85 -12.40
CA ASP A 28 4.15 12.94 -13.09
C ASP A 28 2.68 12.61 -13.39
N THR A 29 2.23 11.39 -13.07
CA THR A 29 0.86 10.96 -13.35
C THR A 29 0.01 11.16 -12.11
N GLU A 30 -0.93 12.11 -12.18
CA GLU A 30 -1.91 12.35 -11.12
C GLU A 30 -2.98 11.25 -11.10
N PHE A 31 -3.28 10.74 -9.91
CA PHE A 31 -4.34 9.76 -9.69
C PHE A 31 -5.09 10.09 -8.39
N GLU A 32 -6.40 10.27 -8.46
CA GLU A 32 -7.24 10.52 -7.28
C GLU A 32 -7.60 9.18 -6.61
N THR A 33 -7.30 9.04 -5.32
CA THR A 33 -7.55 7.80 -4.59
C THR A 33 -7.78 8.03 -3.09
N GLU A 34 -8.29 7.00 -2.43
CA GLU A 34 -8.44 6.96 -0.98
C GLU A 34 -7.12 6.55 -0.32
N VAL A 35 -6.62 7.40 0.57
CA VAL A 35 -5.41 7.16 1.37
C VAL A 35 -5.82 6.86 2.81
N GLU A 36 -5.41 5.71 3.33
CA GLU A 36 -5.50 5.37 4.75
C GLU A 36 -4.26 5.91 5.49
N GLU A 37 -4.47 6.78 6.48
CA GLU A 37 -3.38 7.33 7.28
C GLU A 37 -2.78 6.28 8.23
N LEU A 38 -1.45 6.12 8.23
CA LEU A 38 -0.70 5.20 9.10
C LEU A 38 0.08 5.92 10.21
N GLU A 39 -0.05 7.24 10.32
CA GLU A 39 0.70 8.18 11.18
C GLU A 39 2.06 8.66 10.61
N CYS A 40 2.66 9.67 11.27
CA CYS A 40 3.99 10.20 10.96
C CYS A 40 4.18 10.69 9.50
N GLY A 41 3.13 11.18 8.85
CA GLY A 41 3.19 11.61 7.45
C GLY A 41 3.26 10.45 6.45
N ALA A 42 2.90 9.24 6.89
CA ALA A 42 2.78 8.06 6.03
C ALA A 42 1.30 7.66 5.88
N GLY A 43 0.94 7.26 4.67
CA GLY A 43 -0.33 6.63 4.37
C GLY A 43 -0.14 5.39 3.52
N GLN A 44 -1.22 4.69 3.25
CA GLN A 44 -1.25 3.59 2.29
C GLN A 44 -2.47 3.69 1.37
N ILE A 45 -2.27 3.22 0.14
CA ILE A 45 -3.31 3.11 -0.90
C ILE A 45 -3.43 1.66 -1.35
N VAL A 46 -4.53 1.32 -2.02
CA VAL A 46 -4.60 0.08 -2.82
C VAL A 46 -3.54 0.15 -3.91
N CYS A 47 -2.78 -0.93 -4.08
CA CYS A 47 -1.72 -0.95 -5.08
C CYS A 47 -2.29 -0.75 -6.49
N LEU A 48 -1.81 0.29 -7.18
CA LEU A 48 -2.30 0.70 -8.50
C LEU A 48 -1.98 -0.32 -9.61
N GLU A 49 -0.95 -1.14 -9.41
CA GLU A 49 -0.45 -2.10 -10.42
C GLU A 49 -1.12 -3.47 -10.34
N CYS A 50 -1.62 -3.86 -9.17
CA CYS A 50 -2.24 -5.16 -8.96
C CYS A 50 -3.66 -5.12 -8.42
N ASP A 51 -4.23 -3.91 -8.31
CA ASP A 51 -5.57 -3.64 -7.79
C ASP A 51 -5.84 -4.36 -6.45
N GLY A 52 -4.84 -4.34 -5.57
CA GLY A 52 -4.94 -4.96 -4.25
C GLY A 52 -4.74 -6.48 -4.19
N SER A 53 -4.61 -7.17 -5.32
CA SER A 53 -4.46 -8.64 -5.34
C SER A 53 -3.16 -9.15 -4.72
N GLY A 54 -2.12 -8.30 -4.66
CA GLY A 54 -0.76 -8.68 -4.28
C GLY A 54 -0.06 -9.57 -5.32
N ARG A 55 -0.69 -9.87 -6.45
CA ARG A 55 -0.15 -10.76 -7.49
C ARG A 55 0.25 -9.96 -8.71
N CYS A 56 1.28 -10.44 -9.40
CA CYS A 56 1.62 -9.94 -10.72
C CYS A 56 0.45 -10.28 -11.66
N LEU A 57 -0.17 -9.25 -12.26
CA LEU A 57 -1.29 -9.44 -13.20
C LEU A 57 -0.82 -10.05 -14.52
N PHE A 58 0.44 -9.82 -14.90
CA PHE A 58 1.04 -10.28 -16.15
C PHE A 58 2.36 -11.04 -15.88
N PRO A 59 2.30 -12.20 -15.19
CA PRO A 59 3.50 -12.94 -14.85
C PRO A 59 4.12 -13.57 -16.11
N PRO A 60 5.46 -13.66 -16.20
CA PRO A 60 6.11 -14.43 -17.25
C PRO A 60 5.67 -15.91 -17.20
N GLU A 61 5.42 -16.53 -18.35
CA GLU A 61 4.94 -17.92 -18.44
C GLU A 61 5.80 -18.91 -17.66
N MET A 62 7.12 -18.69 -17.64
CA MET A 62 8.08 -19.55 -16.95
C MET A 62 7.99 -19.52 -15.41
N VAL A 63 7.32 -18.52 -14.83
CA VAL A 63 7.18 -18.34 -13.38
C VAL A 63 5.78 -18.71 -12.89
N GLY A 64 4.75 -18.62 -13.75
CA GLY A 64 3.37 -18.93 -13.40
C GLY A 64 2.66 -17.85 -12.57
N GLY A 65 1.38 -18.11 -12.22
CA GLY A 65 0.45 -17.14 -11.57
C GLY A 65 0.69 -16.84 -10.09
N GLU A 66 1.82 -17.25 -9.53
CA GLU A 66 2.16 -17.08 -8.12
C GLU A 66 3.17 -15.95 -7.86
N LEU A 67 3.64 -15.28 -8.92
CA LEU A 67 4.58 -14.18 -8.77
C LEU A 67 3.93 -13.02 -7.99
N ALA A 68 4.57 -12.60 -6.90
CA ALA A 68 4.14 -11.44 -6.14
C ALA A 68 4.24 -10.17 -7.00
N CYS A 69 3.30 -9.24 -6.81
CA CYS A 69 3.38 -7.92 -7.45
C CYS A 69 4.69 -7.23 -7.07
N VAL A 70 5.42 -6.71 -8.06
CA VAL A 70 6.74 -6.12 -7.86
C VAL A 70 6.68 -4.78 -7.16
N ASP A 71 5.56 -4.07 -7.21
CA ASP A 71 5.43 -2.73 -6.63
C ASP A 71 5.04 -2.79 -5.16
N CYS A 72 3.99 -3.55 -4.82
CA CYS A 72 3.56 -3.74 -3.43
C CYS A 72 4.25 -4.91 -2.72
N LYS A 73 5.13 -5.67 -3.41
CA LYS A 73 5.83 -6.83 -2.85
C LYS A 73 4.89 -7.91 -2.27
N GLY A 74 3.69 -8.04 -2.82
CA GLY A 74 2.71 -9.03 -2.38
C GLY A 74 1.71 -8.57 -1.33
N THR A 75 1.80 -7.33 -0.82
CA THR A 75 0.90 -6.85 0.25
C THR A 75 -0.46 -6.39 -0.28
N GLY A 76 -0.57 -6.08 -1.57
CA GLY A 76 -1.74 -5.42 -2.15
C GLY A 76 -1.84 -3.92 -1.81
N ARG A 77 -0.89 -3.36 -1.06
CA ARG A 77 -0.89 -1.96 -0.62
C ARG A 77 0.42 -1.26 -0.97
N GLN A 78 0.34 0.00 -1.37
CA GLN A 78 1.51 0.86 -1.57
C GLN A 78 1.57 1.92 -0.48
N LEU A 79 2.76 2.14 0.07
CA LEU A 79 3.01 3.23 0.99
C LEU A 79 3.15 4.54 0.20
N VAL A 80 2.55 5.60 0.72
CA VAL A 80 2.63 6.95 0.18
C VAL A 80 3.04 7.91 1.28
N SER A 81 3.74 8.98 0.89
CA SER A 81 3.95 10.13 1.76
C SER A 81 2.76 11.07 1.63
N ILE A 82 2.30 11.59 2.76
CA ILE A 82 1.20 12.56 2.89
C ILE A 82 1.67 13.86 3.50
#